data_AF-A0A9D2W6U1-F1
#
_entry.id   AF-A0A9D2W6U1-F1
#
_cell.length_a   1.000
_cell.length_b   1.000
_cell.length_c   1.000
_cell.angle_alpha   90.00
_cell.angle_beta   90.00
_cell.angle_gamma   90.00
#
_symmetry.space_group_name_H-M   'P 1'
#
loop_
_entity.id
_entity.type
_entity.pdbx_description
1 polymer ?
#
loop_
_entity_poly.entity_id
_entity_poly.type
_entity_poly.pdbx_seq_one_letter_code
_entity_poly.pdbx_strand_id
1 'polypeptide(L)'
;MKLKFTYFSAWVFFLCLILGEYSLNAQQTFSKLTHQYDSSMSVNDEFINIRYNNDDGIGYVKTEEYRRIANVSELSNNDKVVFAARYNSDATSYYAMTNSTSGKPAGVLFTSTTSGSDEVLPADINNDIDSYYWTITIESGNYIFTNAEGKVLGYSSSTNFVTGGTNTQWVIAYGVSDSAAMVPDYTAFSITNANVTNRAFSINTSHNFGAYSTTNMTGSSAGDYNFYIDIFVLSEGSGTTL
;
A
#
# COMPACT_ATOMS: atom_id res chain seq x y z
N MET A 1 27.40 41.15 20.42
CA MET A 1 26.45 41.08 21.54
C MET A 1 25.53 39.88 21.28
N LYS A 2 25.86 38.71 21.84
CA LYS A 2 25.09 37.46 21.69
C LYS A 2 24.61 37.05 23.08
N LEU A 3 23.30 37.05 23.30
CA LEU A 3 22.67 36.51 24.51
C LEU A 3 22.77 34.98 24.47
N LYS A 4 23.29 34.38 25.55
CA LYS A 4 23.13 32.96 25.87
C LYS A 4 21.85 32.79 26.68
N PHE A 5 20.92 31.98 26.18
CA PHE A 5 19.85 31.41 27.00
C PHE A 5 20.37 30.11 27.63
N THR A 6 20.36 30.04 28.95
CA THR A 6 20.75 28.84 29.72
C THR A 6 19.79 28.69 30.88
N TYR A 7 18.54 28.32 30.62
CA TYR A 7 17.59 27.94 31.67
C TYR A 7 16.62 26.88 31.14
N PHE A 8 17.01 25.62 31.25
CA PHE A 8 16.06 24.50 31.18
C PHE A 8 16.43 23.32 32.09
N SER A 9 17.62 23.29 32.70
CA SER A 9 18.06 22.14 33.51
C SER A 9 17.74 22.24 35.00
N ALA A 10 17.24 23.38 35.51
CA ALA A 10 17.03 23.56 36.96
C ALA A 10 15.71 22.97 37.47
N TRP A 11 14.72 22.73 36.62
CA TRP A 11 13.41 22.23 37.04
C TRP A 11 13.34 20.70 37.20
N VAL A 12 14.22 19.96 36.52
CA VAL A 12 14.25 18.49 36.60
C VAL A 12 14.91 18.00 37.90
N PHE A 13 15.83 18.77 38.46
CA PHE A 13 16.51 18.40 39.71
C PHE A 13 15.65 18.56 40.96
N PHE A 14 14.63 19.43 40.94
CA PHE A 14 13.80 19.69 42.12
C PHE A 14 12.67 18.66 42.29
N LEU A 15 12.27 17.95 41.22
CA LEU A 15 11.24 16.92 41.30
C LEU A 15 11.76 15.57 41.84
N CYS A 16 13.08 15.33 41.75
CA CYS A 16 13.69 14.09 42.24
C CYS A 16 13.97 14.07 43.76
N LEU A 17 13.76 15.17 44.47
CA LEU A 17 14.00 15.24 45.92
C LEU A 17 12.73 14.98 46.76
N ILE A 18 11.56 14.87 46.13
CA ILE A 18 10.26 14.71 46.81
C ILE A 18 9.77 13.24 46.80
N LEU A 19 10.35 12.36 45.98
CA LEU A 19 9.99 10.95 45.94
C LEU A 19 11.19 10.11 46.42
N GLY A 20 11.11 9.69 47.67
CA GLY A 20 12.07 8.78 48.29
C GLY A 20 12.18 7.47 47.52
N GLU A 21 13.39 6.93 47.55
CA GLU A 21 13.75 5.55 47.22
C GLU A 21 13.43 5.07 45.79
N TYR A 22 14.28 5.47 44.84
CA TYR A 22 14.51 4.66 43.65
C TYR A 22 16.00 4.32 43.50
N SER A 23 16.23 3.03 43.32
CA SER A 23 17.49 2.29 43.44
C SER A 23 18.69 2.87 42.66
N LEU A 24 19.89 2.55 43.17
CA LEU A 24 21.22 2.82 42.58
C LEU A 24 21.36 2.42 41.09
N ASN A 25 20.45 1.60 40.54
CA ASN A 25 20.41 1.19 39.14
C ASN A 25 19.95 2.29 38.18
N ALA A 26 19.22 3.33 38.62
CA ALA A 26 18.75 4.40 37.72
C ALA A 26 19.86 5.38 37.33
N GLN A 27 20.86 5.59 38.20
CA GLN A 27 21.99 6.49 37.91
C GLN A 27 22.99 5.91 36.91
N GLN A 28 23.13 4.57 36.84
CA GLN A 28 24.03 3.94 35.87
C GLN A 28 23.46 3.94 34.44
N THR A 29 22.14 3.86 34.31
CA THR A 29 21.46 3.94 33.00
C THR A 29 21.56 5.35 32.39
N PHE A 30 21.52 6.41 33.20
CA PHE A 30 21.68 7.78 32.70
C PHE A 30 23.11 8.12 32.27
N SER A 31 24.13 7.50 32.89
CA SER A 31 25.54 7.69 32.50
C SER A 31 25.91 7.01 31.18
N LYS A 32 25.15 5.99 30.74
CA LYS A 32 25.37 5.34 29.43
C LYS A 32 24.74 6.08 28.26
N LEU A 33 23.83 7.03 28.50
CA LEU A 33 23.14 7.80 27.46
C LEU A 33 23.88 9.07 27.02
N THR A 34 24.96 9.47 27.69
CA THR A 34 25.67 10.73 27.42
C THR A 34 26.98 10.59 26.64
N HIS A 35 27.31 9.41 26.10
CA HIS A 35 28.57 9.19 25.40
C HIS A 35 28.39 8.60 23.98
N GLN A 36 27.64 9.30 23.12
CA GLN A 36 27.84 9.22 21.67
C GLN A 36 27.12 10.37 20.95
N TYR A 37 27.72 11.56 21.01
CA TYR A 37 27.42 12.61 20.04
C TYR A 37 28.71 12.85 19.25
N ASP A 38 28.87 12.08 18.16
CA ASP A 38 29.86 12.35 17.13
C ASP A 38 29.27 13.43 16.20
N SER A 39 29.91 14.59 16.16
CA SER A 39 29.47 15.77 15.43
C SER A 39 29.84 15.73 13.94
N SER A 40 29.69 14.59 13.27
CA SER A 40 30.17 14.39 11.89
C SER A 40 29.15 13.82 10.89
N MET A 41 27.85 13.81 11.20
CA MET A 41 26.82 13.45 10.19
C MET A 41 26.25 14.69 9.50
N SER A 42 26.59 14.82 8.22
CA SER A 42 25.95 15.71 7.25
C SER A 42 24.47 15.34 7.13
N VAL A 43 23.57 16.27 7.49
CA VAL A 43 22.13 16.11 7.32
C VAL A 43 21.79 16.38 5.86
N ASN A 44 21.77 15.32 5.04
CA ASN A 44 21.05 15.28 3.78
C ASN A 44 20.50 13.85 3.65
N ASP A 45 19.17 13.74 3.58
CA ASP A 45 18.36 12.55 3.31
C ASP A 45 18.59 11.32 4.21
N GLU A 46 17.71 11.11 5.20
CA GLU A 46 17.04 9.82 5.40
C GLU A 46 16.06 9.89 6.59
N PHE A 47 14.86 9.36 6.38
CA PHE A 47 13.88 9.12 7.43
C PHE A 47 14.46 8.15 8.47
N ILE A 48 14.80 8.66 9.64
CA ILE A 48 15.17 7.84 10.79
C ILE A 48 13.90 7.14 11.30
N ASN A 49 13.70 5.91 10.84
CA ASN A 49 12.73 5.00 11.44
C ASN A 49 13.18 4.64 12.88
N ILE A 50 12.27 4.83 13.82
CA ILE A 50 12.48 4.67 15.26
C ILE A 50 12.84 3.20 15.55
N ARG A 51 13.96 3.01 16.26
CA ARG A 51 14.46 1.69 16.69
C ARG A 51 13.51 1.06 17.70
N TYR A 52 13.06 -0.15 17.40
CA TYR A 52 12.51 -1.07 18.41
C TYR A 52 13.67 -1.64 19.24
N ASN A 53 13.59 -1.49 20.57
CA ASN A 53 14.45 -2.22 21.50
C ASN A 53 14.00 -3.68 21.54
N ASN A 54 14.73 -4.55 20.84
CA ASN A 54 14.75 -5.98 21.15
C ASN A 54 16.03 -6.26 21.95
N ASP A 55 15.89 -6.92 23.10
CA ASP A 55 16.95 -7.27 24.06
C ASP A 55 18.08 -8.16 23.49
N ASP A 56 18.07 -8.45 22.19
CA ASP A 56 19.00 -9.36 21.52
C ASP A 56 20.01 -8.64 20.61
N GLY A 57 19.95 -7.30 20.48
CA GLY A 57 20.96 -6.51 19.76
C GLY A 57 20.96 -6.67 18.23
N ILE A 58 20.03 -7.44 17.66
CA ILE A 58 19.79 -7.52 16.21
C ILE A 58 18.55 -6.67 15.90
N GLY A 59 18.78 -5.45 15.41
CA GLY A 59 17.70 -4.56 15.01
C GLY A 59 17.10 -5.02 13.69
N TYR A 60 15.89 -5.58 13.71
CA TYR A 60 15.09 -5.80 12.51
C TYR A 60 14.41 -4.49 12.12
N VAL A 61 14.69 -3.96 10.92
CA VAL A 61 13.86 -2.92 10.32
C VAL A 61 12.69 -3.65 9.64
N LYS A 62 11.49 -3.55 10.21
CA LYS A 62 10.28 -3.91 9.46
C LYS A 62 10.08 -2.83 8.40
N THR A 63 10.42 -3.13 7.16
CA THR A 63 10.00 -2.34 6.02
C THR A 63 8.56 -2.71 5.70
N GLU A 64 7.67 -1.73 5.65
CA GLU A 64 6.33 -1.92 5.13
C GLU A 64 6.42 -2.28 3.64
N GLU A 65 5.85 -3.42 3.25
CA GLU A 65 5.91 -3.93 1.88
C GLU A 65 4.51 -4.25 1.37
N TYR A 66 4.23 -3.86 0.13
CA TYR A 66 3.00 -4.24 -0.57
C TYR A 66 3.21 -5.57 -1.27
N ARG A 67 2.61 -6.63 -0.75
CA ARG A 67 2.71 -7.98 -1.30
C ARG A 67 1.45 -8.35 -2.08
N ARG A 68 1.63 -9.08 -3.17
CA ARG A 68 0.54 -9.65 -3.95
C ARG A 68 -0.20 -10.70 -3.12
N ILE A 69 -1.52 -10.64 -3.12
CA ILE A 69 -2.36 -11.65 -2.48
C ILE A 69 -3.00 -12.58 -3.51
N ALA A 70 -3.35 -13.79 -3.07
CA ALA A 70 -4.10 -14.76 -3.88
C ALA A 70 -5.44 -15.12 -3.25
N ASN A 71 -5.70 -14.70 -2.02
CA ASN A 71 -6.96 -14.95 -1.34
C ASN A 71 -7.58 -13.67 -0.77
N VAL A 72 -8.86 -13.45 -1.07
CA VAL A 72 -9.60 -12.28 -0.59
C VAL A 72 -9.76 -12.25 0.94
N SER A 73 -9.62 -13.39 1.62
CA SER A 73 -9.63 -13.46 3.09
C SER A 73 -8.44 -12.76 3.74
N GLU A 74 -7.43 -12.39 2.96
CA GLU A 74 -6.28 -11.62 3.41
C GLU A 74 -6.59 -10.12 3.51
N LEU A 75 -7.76 -9.68 3.02
CA LEU A 75 -8.21 -8.29 3.09
C LEU A 75 -9.06 -8.03 4.34
N SER A 76 -8.78 -6.91 4.98
CA SER A 76 -9.43 -6.41 6.18
C SER A 76 -9.84 -4.94 6.03
N ASN A 77 -10.70 -4.48 6.94
CA ASN A 77 -11.02 -3.06 7.04
C ASN A 77 -9.76 -2.23 7.32
N ASN A 78 -9.63 -1.11 6.62
CA ASN A 78 -8.50 -0.18 6.65
C ASN A 78 -7.22 -0.66 5.97
N ASP A 79 -7.22 -1.83 5.32
CA ASP A 79 -6.09 -2.24 4.50
C ASP A 79 -5.87 -1.25 3.35
N LYS A 80 -4.61 -0.96 3.08
CA LYS A 80 -4.19 -0.20 1.89
C LYS A 80 -3.85 -1.19 0.79
N VAL A 81 -4.48 -1.01 -0.37
CA VAL A 81 -4.25 -1.86 -1.54
C VAL A 81 -3.88 -1.07 -2.78
N VAL A 82 -3.04 -1.67 -3.62
CA VAL A 82 -2.75 -1.22 -4.98
C VAL A 82 -3.34 -2.23 -5.95
N PHE A 83 -4.10 -1.72 -6.92
CA PHE A 83 -4.60 -2.52 -8.02
C PHE A 83 -3.59 -2.51 -9.16
N ALA A 84 -3.22 -3.69 -9.63
CA ALA A 84 -2.29 -3.85 -10.73
C ALA A 84 -2.82 -4.89 -11.72
N ALA A 85 -2.55 -4.71 -13.01
CA ALA A 85 -3.00 -5.64 -14.02
C ALA A 85 -1.87 -5.97 -14.98
N ARG A 86 -1.71 -7.26 -15.28
CA ARG A 86 -0.84 -7.71 -16.37
C ARG A 86 -1.45 -7.32 -17.71
N TYR A 87 -0.60 -7.14 -18.72
CA TYR A 87 -1.02 -6.79 -20.09
C TYR A 87 -0.53 -7.80 -21.14
N ASN A 88 0.29 -8.75 -20.72
CA ASN A 88 0.85 -9.81 -21.54
C ASN A 88 1.09 -11.06 -20.64
N SER A 89 1.66 -12.10 -21.24
CA SER A 89 2.01 -13.34 -20.53
C SER A 89 3.28 -13.22 -19.67
N ASP A 90 3.93 -12.06 -19.62
CA ASP A 90 5.09 -11.88 -18.74
C ASP A 90 4.62 -11.95 -17.27
N ALA A 91 5.35 -12.73 -16.47
CA ALA A 91 4.90 -13.07 -15.13
C ALA A 91 5.06 -11.92 -14.14
N THR A 92 5.88 -10.91 -14.44
CA THR A 92 6.28 -9.88 -13.47
C THR A 92 5.99 -8.46 -13.94
N SER A 93 5.44 -8.26 -15.15
CA SER A 93 5.19 -6.93 -15.70
C SER A 93 3.72 -6.52 -15.55
N TYR A 94 3.50 -5.37 -14.92
CA TYR A 94 2.18 -4.88 -14.53
C TYR A 94 2.00 -3.42 -14.88
N TYR A 95 0.74 -3.01 -15.01
CA TYR A 95 0.34 -1.63 -14.89
C TYR A 95 -0.34 -1.41 -13.55
N ALA A 96 0.14 -0.47 -12.74
CA ALA A 96 -0.53 -0.02 -11.53
C ALA A 96 -1.62 1.00 -11.86
N MET A 97 -2.79 0.87 -11.23
CA MET A 97 -3.84 1.88 -11.30
C MET A 97 -3.52 3.01 -10.34
N THR A 98 -3.41 4.23 -10.85
CA THR A 98 -3.31 5.43 -10.01
C THR A 98 -4.62 5.67 -9.28
N ASN A 99 -4.55 6.32 -8.11
CA ASN A 99 -5.74 6.66 -7.32
C ASN A 99 -6.43 7.96 -7.78
N SER A 100 -6.27 8.30 -9.07
CA SER A 100 -6.57 9.61 -9.62
C SER A 100 -8.08 9.90 -9.75
N THR A 101 -8.41 11.18 -9.59
CA THR A 101 -9.78 11.66 -9.49
C THR A 101 -10.39 11.96 -10.86
N SER A 102 -11.34 11.09 -11.24
CA SER A 102 -12.22 11.10 -12.42
C SER A 102 -11.54 10.86 -13.78
N GLY A 103 -12.04 9.85 -14.50
CA GLY A 103 -11.62 9.53 -15.85
C GLY A 103 -11.23 8.08 -16.04
N LYS A 104 -10.32 7.84 -16.98
CA LYS A 104 -9.67 6.56 -17.20
C LYS A 104 -8.22 6.69 -16.78
N PRO A 105 -7.87 6.33 -15.53
CA PRO A 105 -6.50 6.46 -15.08
C PRO A 105 -5.59 5.64 -15.98
N ALA A 106 -4.55 6.28 -16.51
CA ALA A 106 -3.50 5.58 -17.22
C ALA A 106 -2.78 4.66 -16.23
N GLY A 107 -2.49 3.45 -16.68
CA GLY A 107 -1.64 2.54 -15.94
C GLY A 107 -0.19 3.02 -15.94
N VAL A 108 0.49 2.86 -14.81
CA VAL A 108 1.94 3.07 -14.71
C VAL A 108 2.62 1.72 -14.79
N LEU A 109 3.49 1.54 -15.80
CA LEU A 109 4.21 0.28 -16.00
C LEU A 109 5.23 0.10 -14.87
N PHE A 110 5.25 -1.09 -14.28
CA PHE A 110 6.29 -1.52 -13.37
C PHE A 110 6.58 -3.02 -13.53
N THR A 111 7.75 -3.43 -13.03
CA THR A 111 8.11 -4.84 -12.87
C THR A 111 8.13 -5.16 -11.39
N SER A 112 7.39 -6.17 -10.96
CA SER A 112 7.37 -6.63 -9.57
C SER A 112 8.73 -7.17 -9.15
N THR A 113 8.99 -7.17 -7.85
CA THR A 113 10.17 -7.80 -7.24
C THR A 113 9.74 -8.96 -6.35
N THR A 114 10.71 -9.68 -5.79
CA THR A 114 10.47 -10.78 -4.86
C THR A 114 11.06 -10.47 -3.49
N SER A 115 10.26 -10.61 -2.43
CA SER A 115 10.69 -10.55 -1.03
C SER A 115 10.38 -11.91 -0.40
N GLY A 116 11.41 -12.73 -0.17
CA GLY A 116 11.21 -14.13 0.22
C GLY A 116 10.45 -14.93 -0.84
N SER A 117 9.29 -15.48 -0.49
CA SER A 117 8.38 -16.18 -1.41
C SER A 117 7.37 -15.27 -2.09
N ASP A 118 7.28 -14.01 -1.67
CA ASP A 118 6.20 -13.12 -2.03
C ASP A 118 6.60 -12.23 -3.20
N GLU A 119 5.66 -12.00 -4.09
CA GLU A 119 5.77 -10.99 -5.14
C GLU A 119 5.35 -9.63 -4.56
N VAL A 120 6.19 -8.62 -4.68
CA VAL A 120 6.01 -7.32 -4.05
C VAL A 120 6.14 -6.17 -5.04
N LEU A 121 5.61 -5.00 -4.67
CA LEU A 121 5.81 -3.77 -5.43
C LEU A 121 7.29 -3.35 -5.40
N PRO A 122 7.85 -2.85 -6.52
CA PRO A 122 9.20 -2.31 -6.53
C PRO A 122 9.27 -1.01 -5.74
N ALA A 123 10.50 -0.63 -5.33
CA ALA A 123 10.76 0.57 -4.55
C ALA A 123 10.21 1.86 -5.21
N ASP A 124 10.28 1.98 -6.54
CA ASP A 124 9.81 3.17 -7.25
C ASP A 124 8.30 3.40 -7.10
N ILE A 125 7.49 2.33 -7.03
CA ILE A 125 6.05 2.44 -6.76
C ILE A 125 5.83 2.68 -5.26
N ASN A 126 6.59 2.02 -4.39
CA ASN A 126 6.44 2.14 -2.94
C ASN A 126 6.81 3.54 -2.42
N ASN A 127 7.79 4.20 -3.04
CA ASN A 127 8.21 5.55 -2.68
C ASN A 127 7.17 6.63 -3.03
N ASP A 128 6.25 6.34 -3.96
CA ASP A 128 5.15 7.22 -4.38
C ASP A 128 3.79 6.57 -4.09
N ILE A 129 3.71 5.78 -3.00
CA ILE A 129 2.55 4.94 -2.73
C ILE A 129 1.23 5.71 -2.60
N ASP A 130 1.32 6.96 -2.12
CA ASP A 130 0.18 7.88 -1.95
C ASP A 130 -0.54 8.17 -3.28
N SER A 131 0.10 7.93 -4.43
CA SER A 131 -0.47 8.07 -5.78
C SER A 131 -1.20 6.81 -6.27
N TYR A 132 -1.12 5.69 -5.55
CA TYR A 132 -1.61 4.38 -6.02
C TYR A 132 -2.58 3.68 -5.05
N TYR A 133 -2.40 3.86 -3.74
CA TYR A 133 -3.18 3.06 -2.79
C TYR A 133 -4.64 3.51 -2.69
N TRP A 134 -5.48 2.54 -2.33
CA TRP A 134 -6.85 2.70 -1.90
C TRP A 134 -7.05 2.02 -0.55
N THR A 135 -7.76 2.68 0.35
CA THR A 135 -8.15 2.13 1.65
C THR A 135 -9.45 1.35 1.52
N ILE A 136 -9.49 0.14 2.07
CA ILE A 136 -10.64 -0.75 2.03
C ILE A 136 -11.61 -0.47 3.19
N THR A 137 -12.90 -0.46 2.87
CA THR A 137 -13.99 -0.69 3.82
C THR A 137 -14.85 -1.86 3.32
N ILE A 138 -15.14 -2.81 4.21
CA ILE A 138 -15.90 -4.03 3.95
C ILE A 138 -17.24 -3.92 4.65
N GLU A 139 -18.32 -3.89 3.88
CA GLU A 139 -19.69 -3.77 4.36
C GLU A 139 -20.56 -4.90 3.79
N SER A 140 -21.04 -5.79 4.66
CA SER A 140 -21.90 -6.93 4.24
C SER A 140 -21.30 -7.77 3.10
N GLY A 141 -19.98 -7.92 3.06
CA GLY A 141 -19.26 -8.67 2.03
C GLY A 141 -18.92 -7.87 0.75
N ASN A 142 -19.35 -6.61 0.66
CA ASN A 142 -18.96 -5.70 -0.43
C ASN A 142 -17.77 -4.85 -0.02
N TYR A 143 -16.99 -4.43 -1.00
CA TYR A 143 -15.78 -3.62 -0.84
C TYR A 143 -16.02 -2.20 -1.33
N ILE A 144 -15.58 -1.23 -0.54
CA ILE A 144 -15.56 0.19 -0.85
C ILE A 144 -14.10 0.63 -0.81
N PHE A 145 -13.66 1.32 -1.86
CA PHE A 145 -12.27 1.77 -2.00
C PHE A 145 -12.21 3.28 -1.89
N THR A 146 -11.40 3.79 -0.98
CA THR A 146 -11.27 5.23 -0.70
C THR A 146 -9.84 5.69 -0.93
N ASN A 147 -9.61 6.73 -1.73
CA ASN A 147 -8.26 7.26 -1.94
C ASN A 147 -7.75 8.07 -0.73
N ALA A 148 -6.50 8.53 -0.79
CA ALA A 148 -5.88 9.35 0.26
C ALA A 148 -6.65 10.65 0.59
N GLU A 149 -7.42 11.18 -0.36
CA GLU A 149 -8.26 12.38 -0.20
C GLU A 149 -9.64 12.09 0.43
N GLY A 150 -9.91 10.84 0.83
CA GLY A 150 -11.20 10.43 1.39
C GLY A 150 -12.31 10.29 0.35
N LYS A 151 -11.98 10.17 -0.94
CA LYS A 151 -12.96 10.02 -2.02
C LYS A 151 -13.14 8.55 -2.41
N VAL A 152 -14.40 8.14 -2.51
CA VAL A 152 -14.79 6.76 -2.79
C VAL A 152 -14.78 6.47 -4.29
N LEU A 153 -14.15 5.37 -4.71
CA LEU A 153 -14.12 4.89 -6.09
C LEU A 153 -15.49 4.37 -6.54
N GLY A 154 -16.03 4.94 -7.61
CA GLY A 154 -17.22 4.44 -8.28
C GLY A 154 -17.22 4.75 -9.78
N TYR A 155 -18.40 4.67 -10.39
CA TYR A 155 -18.66 5.17 -11.75
C TYR A 155 -20.13 5.62 -11.87
N SER A 156 -20.47 6.45 -12.85
CA SER A 156 -21.80 7.08 -12.94
C SER A 156 -22.66 6.61 -14.12
N SER A 157 -22.08 6.25 -15.26
CA SER A 157 -22.78 5.65 -16.43
C SER A 157 -21.87 5.31 -17.61
N SER A 158 -20.62 5.82 -17.62
CA SER A 158 -19.63 5.56 -18.65
C SER A 158 -18.61 4.51 -18.22
N THR A 159 -17.56 4.35 -19.01
CA THR A 159 -16.40 3.49 -18.67
C THR A 159 -15.39 4.18 -17.75
N ASN A 160 -15.66 5.43 -17.36
CA ASN A 160 -14.76 6.21 -16.51
C ASN A 160 -15.02 5.87 -15.04
N PHE A 161 -13.93 5.69 -14.30
CA PHE A 161 -13.98 5.79 -12.86
C PHE A 161 -14.25 7.24 -12.44
N VAL A 162 -14.96 7.39 -11.33
CA VAL A 162 -15.27 8.67 -10.72
C VAL A 162 -15.14 8.51 -9.22
N THR A 163 -14.39 9.39 -8.59
CA THR A 163 -14.29 9.47 -7.14
C THR A 163 -15.46 10.30 -6.60
N GLY A 164 -16.22 9.79 -5.63
CA GLY A 164 -17.48 10.38 -5.15
C GLY A 164 -18.69 10.13 -6.05
N GLY A 165 -18.65 9.09 -6.90
CA GLY A 165 -19.77 8.67 -7.75
C GLY A 165 -20.84 7.85 -7.01
N THR A 166 -21.74 7.21 -7.77
CA THR A 166 -22.84 6.40 -7.21
C THR A 166 -22.48 4.92 -7.07
N ASN A 167 -21.99 4.28 -8.14
CA ASN A 167 -21.75 2.84 -8.17
C ASN A 167 -20.42 2.50 -7.47
N THR A 168 -20.41 2.55 -6.15
CA THR A 168 -19.19 2.55 -5.30
C THR A 168 -18.92 1.25 -4.55
N GLN A 169 -19.86 0.31 -4.58
CA GLN A 169 -19.74 -0.99 -3.92
C GLN A 169 -19.30 -2.05 -4.93
N TRP A 170 -18.28 -2.83 -4.56
CA TRP A 170 -17.62 -3.80 -5.41
C TRP A 170 -17.63 -5.18 -4.77
N VAL A 171 -17.65 -6.22 -5.60
CA VAL A 171 -17.51 -7.62 -5.23
C VAL A 171 -16.22 -8.13 -5.84
N ILE A 172 -15.39 -8.77 -5.02
CA ILE A 172 -14.12 -9.37 -5.43
C ILE A 172 -14.31 -10.87 -5.49
N ALA A 173 -13.96 -11.48 -6.63
CA ALA A 173 -13.97 -12.92 -6.81
C ALA A 173 -12.70 -13.39 -7.49
N TYR A 174 -12.07 -14.44 -6.97
CA TYR A 174 -10.90 -15.08 -7.57
C TYR A 174 -11.31 -16.00 -8.71
N GLY A 175 -10.59 -15.96 -9.82
CA GLY A 175 -10.92 -16.76 -11.00
C GLY A 175 -9.79 -16.84 -12.02
N VAL A 176 -10.09 -17.49 -13.15
CA VAL A 176 -9.15 -17.70 -14.26
C VAL A 176 -9.70 -17.04 -15.51
N SER A 177 -8.87 -16.28 -16.23
CA SER A 177 -9.26 -15.64 -17.49
C SER A 177 -9.52 -16.63 -18.61
N ASP A 178 -10.44 -16.26 -19.51
CA ASP A 178 -10.75 -17.04 -20.69
C ASP A 178 -9.55 -17.07 -21.65
N SER A 179 -9.43 -18.14 -22.42
CA SER A 179 -8.44 -18.31 -23.50
C SER A 179 -8.39 -17.14 -24.50
N ALA A 180 -9.49 -16.42 -24.68
CA ALA A 180 -9.58 -15.28 -25.59
C ALA A 180 -9.24 -13.92 -24.94
N ALA A 181 -8.98 -13.88 -23.63
CA ALA A 181 -8.68 -12.63 -22.91
C ALA A 181 -7.33 -12.03 -23.33
N MET A 182 -7.11 -10.74 -23.02
CA MET A 182 -5.83 -10.08 -23.28
C MET A 182 -4.64 -10.79 -22.61
N VAL A 183 -4.87 -11.38 -21.43
CA VAL A 183 -3.94 -12.31 -20.78
C VAL A 183 -4.68 -13.63 -20.56
N PRO A 184 -4.51 -14.62 -21.44
CA PRO A 184 -5.20 -15.92 -21.35
C PRO A 184 -4.78 -16.76 -20.15
N ASP A 185 -5.69 -17.60 -19.64
CA ASP A 185 -5.46 -18.61 -18.60
C ASP A 185 -4.77 -18.08 -17.32
N TYR A 186 -5.00 -16.81 -17.02
CA TYR A 186 -4.38 -16.09 -15.92
C TYR A 186 -5.27 -16.07 -14.69
N THR A 187 -4.69 -16.39 -13.53
CA THR A 187 -5.42 -16.47 -12.27
C THR A 187 -5.18 -15.22 -11.42
N ALA A 188 -6.23 -14.43 -11.19
CA ALA A 188 -6.23 -13.25 -10.32
C ALA A 188 -7.68 -12.90 -9.90
N PHE A 189 -7.93 -11.65 -9.48
CA PHE A 189 -9.25 -11.22 -9.02
C PHE A 189 -10.05 -10.53 -10.13
N SER A 190 -11.31 -10.90 -10.27
CA SER A 190 -12.33 -10.09 -10.92
C SER A 190 -12.99 -9.17 -9.89
N ILE A 191 -13.07 -7.88 -10.20
CA ILE A 191 -13.67 -6.86 -9.33
C ILE A 191 -14.88 -6.28 -10.04
N THR A 192 -16.07 -6.71 -9.66
CA THR A 192 -17.35 -6.38 -10.32
C THR A 192 -18.16 -5.44 -9.44
N ASN A 193 -19.02 -4.61 -10.02
CA ASN A 193 -19.87 -3.74 -9.21
C ASN A 193 -21.01 -4.55 -8.56
N ALA A 194 -21.22 -4.36 -7.27
CA ALA A 194 -22.21 -5.10 -6.47
C ALA A 194 -23.66 -4.82 -6.90
N ASN A 195 -23.95 -3.57 -7.28
CA ASN A 195 -25.31 -3.12 -7.61
C ASN A 195 -25.60 -3.15 -9.11
N VAL A 196 -24.55 -3.25 -9.93
CA VAL A 196 -24.64 -3.25 -11.39
C VAL A 196 -23.66 -4.29 -11.95
N THR A 197 -24.13 -5.52 -12.07
CA THR A 197 -23.31 -6.68 -12.41
C THR A 197 -22.73 -6.68 -13.84
N ASN A 198 -23.08 -5.69 -14.67
CA ASN A 198 -22.56 -5.56 -16.03
C ASN A 198 -21.29 -4.68 -16.12
N ARG A 199 -20.67 -4.32 -14.99
CA ARG A 199 -19.42 -3.54 -14.96
C ARG A 199 -18.38 -4.15 -14.03
N ALA A 200 -17.13 -4.14 -14.49
CA ALA A 200 -15.97 -4.60 -13.73
C ALA A 200 -14.74 -3.75 -14.01
N PHE A 201 -13.77 -3.79 -13.09
CA PHE A 201 -12.45 -3.20 -13.28
C PHE A 201 -11.77 -3.91 -14.44
N SER A 202 -11.20 -3.13 -15.36
CA SER A 202 -10.35 -3.68 -16.39
C SER A 202 -9.38 -2.63 -16.91
N ILE A 203 -8.23 -3.13 -17.37
CA ILE A 203 -7.32 -2.41 -18.23
C ILE A 203 -7.57 -2.82 -19.68
N ASN A 204 -7.57 -1.85 -20.60
CA ASN A 204 -7.66 -2.12 -22.04
C ASN A 204 -6.28 -2.21 -22.71
N THR A 205 -6.24 -2.51 -24.00
CA THR A 205 -5.00 -2.56 -24.81
C THR A 205 -4.26 -1.22 -24.93
N SER A 206 -4.88 -0.10 -24.56
CA SER A 206 -4.23 1.21 -24.42
C SER A 206 -3.74 1.48 -22.99
N HIS A 207 -3.76 0.46 -22.14
CA HIS A 207 -3.31 0.50 -20.75
C HIS A 207 -4.07 1.48 -19.85
N ASN A 208 -5.35 1.72 -20.19
CA ASN A 208 -6.22 2.58 -19.40
C ASN A 208 -7.17 1.75 -18.55
N PHE A 209 -7.19 2.05 -17.25
CA PHE A 209 -8.14 1.48 -16.30
C PHE A 209 -9.54 2.08 -16.47
N GLY A 210 -10.56 1.26 -16.25
CA GLY A 210 -11.95 1.71 -16.27
C GLY A 210 -12.95 0.65 -15.81
N ALA A 211 -14.20 1.08 -15.66
CA ALA A 211 -15.34 0.21 -15.41
C ALA A 211 -15.92 -0.26 -16.76
N TYR A 212 -15.41 -1.37 -17.29
CA TYR A 212 -15.81 -1.89 -18.61
C TYR A 212 -16.92 -2.92 -18.51
N SER A 213 -17.59 -3.18 -19.65
CA SER A 213 -18.69 -4.15 -19.72
C SER A 213 -18.19 -5.56 -19.44
N THR A 214 -18.83 -6.29 -18.53
CA THR A 214 -18.47 -7.70 -18.24
C THR A 214 -18.70 -8.63 -19.44
N THR A 215 -19.48 -8.20 -20.43
CA THR A 215 -19.59 -8.90 -21.73
C THR A 215 -18.24 -9.01 -22.45
N ASN A 216 -17.29 -8.12 -22.16
CA ASN A 216 -15.96 -8.15 -22.75
C ASN A 216 -15.00 -9.07 -21.98
N MET A 217 -15.43 -9.72 -20.89
CA MET A 217 -14.61 -10.74 -20.21
C MET A 217 -14.45 -12.01 -21.04
N THR A 218 -15.33 -12.20 -22.03
CA THR A 218 -15.41 -13.39 -22.88
C THR A 218 -15.74 -13.00 -24.32
N GLY A 219 -15.48 -13.87 -25.30
CA GLY A 219 -15.90 -13.67 -26.68
C GLY A 219 -14.98 -12.78 -27.51
N SER A 220 -15.53 -12.18 -28.58
CA SER A 220 -14.73 -11.60 -29.68
C SER A 220 -13.90 -10.36 -29.31
N SER A 221 -14.25 -9.67 -28.24
CA SER A 221 -13.52 -8.48 -27.76
C SER A 221 -12.71 -8.75 -26.49
N ALA A 222 -12.66 -10.00 -26.00
CA ALA A 222 -11.94 -10.32 -24.77
C ALA A 222 -10.44 -10.03 -24.88
N GLY A 223 -9.86 -10.16 -26.07
CA GLY A 223 -8.45 -9.85 -26.33
C GLY A 223 -8.09 -8.37 -26.11
N ASP A 224 -9.08 -7.48 -26.04
CA ASP A 224 -8.88 -6.04 -25.86
C ASP A 224 -8.79 -5.63 -24.38
N TYR A 225 -9.07 -6.55 -23.46
CA TYR A 225 -9.25 -6.24 -22.04
C TYR A 225 -8.66 -7.30 -21.13
N ASN A 226 -8.07 -6.87 -20.02
CA ASN A 226 -7.79 -7.74 -18.88
C ASN A 226 -8.67 -7.31 -17.70
N PHE A 227 -9.52 -8.23 -17.25
CA PHE A 227 -10.44 -8.09 -16.11
C PHE A 227 -9.94 -8.80 -14.85
N TYR A 228 -8.80 -9.47 -14.95
CA TYR A 228 -8.17 -10.23 -13.87
C TYR A 228 -7.03 -9.39 -13.31
N ILE A 229 -7.36 -8.71 -12.21
CA ILE A 229 -6.59 -7.67 -11.54
C ILE A 229 -5.94 -8.29 -10.31
N ASP A 230 -4.65 -8.03 -10.15
CA ASP A 230 -3.91 -8.36 -8.94
C ASP A 230 -4.08 -7.27 -7.90
N ILE A 231 -4.10 -7.71 -6.64
CA ILE A 231 -4.20 -6.83 -5.49
C ILE A 231 -2.90 -7.00 -4.71
N PHE A 232 -2.20 -5.90 -4.52
CA PHE A 232 -1.06 -5.82 -3.61
C PHE A 232 -1.54 -5.15 -2.32
N VAL A 233 -1.41 -5.83 -1.18
CA VAL A 233 -1.84 -5.33 0.13
C VAL A 233 -0.62 -4.93 0.95
N LEU A 234 -0.72 -3.81 1.68
CA LEU A 234 0.28 -3.43 2.66
C LEU A 234 0.37 -4.50 3.75
N SER A 235 1.55 -5.08 3.90
CA SER A 235 1.85 -6.06 4.93
C SER A 235 3.06 -5.60 5.75
N GLU A 236 3.11 -6.03 7.00
CA GLU A 236 4.35 -5.94 7.77
C GLU A 236 5.39 -6.84 7.07
N GLY A 237 6.39 -6.25 6.43
CA GLY A 237 7.39 -7.02 5.70
C GLY A 237 8.13 -7.99 6.64
N SER A 238 8.52 -9.14 6.10
CA SER A 238 9.47 -10.04 6.74
C SER A 238 10.80 -9.30 6.90
N GLY A 239 11.08 -8.82 8.12
CA GLY A 239 12.29 -8.05 8.41
C GLY A 239 13.53 -8.76 7.88
N THR A 240 14.35 -8.05 7.12
CA THR A 240 15.66 -8.55 6.70
C THR A 240 16.63 -8.50 7.87
N THR A 241 17.42 -9.56 8.04
CA THR A 241 18.51 -9.57 9.02
C THR A 241 19.67 -8.80 8.37
N LEU A 242 20.12 -7.71 9.00
CA LEU A 242 21.33 -6.99 8.60
C LEU A 242 22.59 -7.76 9.02
#